data_AF-A0A933MKQ6-F1
#
_entry.id   AF-A0A933MKQ6-F1
#
_cell.length_a   1.000
_cell.length_b   1.000
_cell.length_c   1.000
_cell.angle_alpha   90.00
_cell.angle_beta   90.00
_cell.angle_gamma   90.00
#
_symmetry.space_group_name_H-M   'P 1'
#
loop_
_entity.id
_entity.type
_entity.pdbx_description
1 polymer ?
#
loop_
_entity_poly.entity_id
_entity_poly.type
_entity_poly.pdbx_seq_one_letter_code
_entity_poly.pdbx_strand_id
1 'polypeptide(L)'
;MELQELKDKLTSEKQSYEFNEEDGGVYIRNKRYDTKIHATYDAIAKHEWNTIKAQSVGGRDVNHITRVTGYFTIVEGWNKGKIGELRDRYKSQVK
;
A
#
# COMPACT_ATOMS: atom_id res chain seq x y z
N MET A 1 14.06 -12.14 -9.58
CA MET A 1 15.15 -11.41 -8.91
C MET A 1 15.84 -12.35 -7.92
N GLU A 2 17.04 -12.01 -7.45
CA GLU A 2 17.73 -12.83 -6.43
C GLU A 2 17.20 -12.54 -5.02
N LEU A 3 17.22 -13.54 -4.13
CA LEU A 3 16.78 -13.39 -2.74
C LEU A 3 17.55 -12.28 -2.01
N GLN A 4 18.85 -12.16 -2.28
CA GLN A 4 19.71 -11.12 -1.70
C GLN A 4 19.28 -9.72 -2.16
N GLU A 5 18.97 -9.56 -3.44
CA GLU A 5 18.52 -8.29 -4.02
C GLU A 5 17.21 -7.81 -3.38
N LEU A 6 16.27 -8.74 -3.16
CA LEU A 6 15.01 -8.44 -2.45
C LEU A 6 15.28 -7.96 -1.02
N LYS A 7 16.15 -8.66 -0.28
CA LYS A 7 16.51 -8.30 1.09
C LYS A 7 17.18 -6.93 1.15
N ASP A 8 18.03 -6.59 0.19
CA ASP A 8 18.70 -5.29 0.11
C ASP A 8 17.67 -4.17 -0.14
N LYS A 9 16.70 -4.39 -1.03
CA LYS A 9 15.59 -3.45 -1.28
C LYS A 9 14.73 -3.25 -0.03
N LEU A 10 14.32 -4.34 0.62
CA LEU A 10 13.54 -4.28 1.87
C LEU A 10 14.31 -3.57 2.99
N THR A 11 15.62 -3.79 3.05
CA THR A 11 16.54 -3.14 4.00
C THR A 11 16.70 -1.64 3.70
N SER A 12 16.69 -1.23 2.43
CA SER A 12 16.72 0.18 2.05
C SER A 12 15.46 0.94 2.46
N GLU A 13 14.30 0.26 2.44
CA GLU A 13 13.00 0.82 2.83
C GLU A 13 12.55 0.35 4.24
N LYS A 14 13.50 0.18 5.18
CA LYS A 14 13.28 -0.30 6.58
C LYS A 14 12.16 0.41 7.35
N GLN A 15 11.91 1.68 7.04
CA GLN A 15 10.83 2.44 7.69
C GLN A 15 9.44 1.92 7.29
N SER A 16 9.31 1.39 6.08
CA SER A 16 8.05 0.94 5.48
C SER A 16 7.84 -0.56 5.59
N TYR A 17 8.91 -1.36 5.68
CA TYR A 17 8.84 -2.82 5.62
C TYR A 17 9.49 -3.52 6.82
N GLU A 18 8.85 -4.59 7.26
CA GLU A 18 9.40 -5.63 8.12
C GLU A 18 9.39 -6.94 7.34
N PHE A 19 10.41 -7.78 7.49
CA PHE A 19 10.42 -9.08 6.83
C PHE A 19 11.07 -10.15 7.69
N ASN A 20 10.54 -11.37 7.58
CA ASN A 20 11.07 -12.58 8.19
C ASN A 20 11.23 -13.65 7.11
N GLU A 21 12.29 -14.45 7.20
CA GLU A 21 12.48 -15.62 6.35
C GLU A 21 12.06 -16.86 7.13
N GLU A 22 11.03 -17.54 6.63
CA GLU A 22 10.52 -18.78 7.20
C GLU A 22 10.15 -19.73 6.05
N ASP A 23 10.42 -21.01 6.28
CA ASP A 23 10.09 -22.20 5.48
C ASP A 23 9.56 -21.94 4.05
N GLY A 24 10.48 -21.81 3.09
CA GLY A 24 10.16 -21.75 1.66
C GLY A 24 9.94 -20.35 1.07
N GLY A 25 10.15 -19.28 1.83
CA GLY A 25 10.04 -17.92 1.31
C GLY A 25 10.32 -16.80 2.31
N VAL A 26 9.89 -15.60 1.94
CA VAL A 26 10.02 -14.38 2.75
C VAL A 26 8.65 -13.82 3.05
N TYR A 27 8.33 -13.68 4.33
CA TYR A 27 7.16 -12.95 4.81
C TYR A 27 7.49 -11.47 4.87
N ILE A 28 6.72 -10.66 4.14
CA ILE A 28 6.91 -9.21 4.06
C ILE A 28 5.69 -8.54 4.66
N ARG A 29 5.89 -7.73 5.70
CA ARG A 29 4.88 -6.84 6.27
C ARG A 29 5.12 -5.42 5.78
N ASN A 30 4.11 -4.82 5.18
CA ASN A 30 4.08 -3.40 4.87
C ASN A 30 3.42 -2.63 6.03
N LYS A 31 4.19 -1.79 6.71
CA LYS A 31 3.71 -1.02 7.88
C LYS A 31 2.71 0.06 7.50
N ARG A 32 2.87 0.66 6.32
CA ARG A 32 2.05 1.78 5.86
C ARG A 32 0.60 1.35 5.64
N TYR A 33 0.41 0.19 5.03
CA TYR A 33 -0.93 -0.32 4.69
C TYR A 33 -1.43 -1.42 5.61
N ASP A 34 -0.63 -1.81 6.62
CA ASP A 34 -0.88 -2.92 7.53
C ASP A 34 -1.27 -4.22 6.80
N THR A 35 -0.44 -4.59 5.83
CA THR A 35 -0.62 -5.77 4.99
C THR A 35 0.56 -6.72 5.15
N LYS A 36 0.30 -8.01 5.03
CA LYS A 36 1.31 -9.07 5.09
C LYS A 36 1.18 -9.95 3.87
N ILE A 37 2.30 -10.24 3.22
CA ILE A 37 2.36 -11.16 2.08
C ILE A 37 3.44 -12.22 2.33
N HIS A 38 3.26 -13.38 1.72
CA HIS A 38 4.28 -14.43 1.65
C HIS A 38 4.81 -14.49 0.23
N ALA A 39 6.08 -14.12 0.04
CA ALA A 39 6.78 -14.23 -1.23
C ALA A 39 7.57 -15.53 -1.25
N THR A 40 7.05 -16.54 -1.95
CA THR A 40 7.75 -17.82 -2.13
C THR A 40 9.02 -17.62 -2.96
N TYR A 41 10.03 -18.48 -2.79
CA TYR A 41 11.26 -18.38 -3.59
C TYR A 41 11.00 -18.40 -5.10
N ASP A 42 10.04 -19.20 -5.55
CA ASP A 42 9.60 -19.23 -6.94
C ASP A 42 9.00 -17.88 -7.40
N ALA A 43 8.16 -17.25 -6.59
CA ALA A 43 7.61 -15.93 -6.88
C ALA A 43 8.70 -14.84 -6.91
N ILE A 44 9.70 -14.92 -6.02
CA ILE A 44 10.84 -14.00 -5.98
C ILE A 44 11.68 -14.15 -7.26
N ALA A 45 11.92 -15.39 -7.71
CA ALA A 45 12.66 -15.64 -8.93
C ALA A 45 11.92 -15.12 -10.17
N LYS A 46 10.60 -15.37 -10.26
CA LYS A 46 9.76 -15.05 -11.43
C LYS A 46 9.38 -13.58 -11.56
N HIS A 47 9.26 -12.85 -10.46
CA HIS A 47 8.74 -11.48 -10.48
C HIS A 47 9.80 -10.43 -10.14
N GLU A 48 9.57 -9.22 -10.64
CA GLU A 48 10.40 -8.05 -10.34
C GLU A 48 9.98 -7.37 -9.03
N TRP A 49 10.87 -6.54 -8.48
CA TRP A 49 10.63 -5.76 -7.27
C TRP A 49 9.31 -5.00 -7.31
N ASN A 50 9.00 -4.34 -8.42
CA ASN A 50 7.77 -3.56 -8.57
C ASN A 50 6.50 -4.39 -8.38
N THR A 51 6.52 -5.65 -8.83
CA THR A 51 5.38 -6.56 -8.67
C THR A 51 5.24 -6.97 -7.21
N ILE A 52 6.34 -7.38 -6.55
CA ILE A 52 6.32 -7.74 -5.13
C ILE A 52 5.91 -6.53 -4.27
N LYS A 53 6.40 -5.33 -4.59
CA LYS A 53 6.02 -4.07 -3.95
C LYS A 53 4.52 -3.79 -4.11
N ALA A 54 3.98 -3.92 -5.32
CA ALA A 54 2.55 -3.75 -5.58
C ALA A 54 1.69 -4.79 -4.85
N GLN A 55 2.13 -6.06 -4.78
CA GLN A 55 1.43 -7.08 -3.99
C GLN A 55 1.50 -6.78 -2.48
N SER A 56 2.61 -6.22 -2.01
CA SER A 56 2.81 -5.90 -0.59
C SER A 56 1.81 -4.88 -0.07
N VAL A 57 1.28 -3.99 -0.93
CA VAL A 57 0.28 -2.98 -0.53
C VAL A 57 -1.15 -3.54 -0.54
N GLY A 58 -1.38 -4.74 -1.08
CA GLY A 58 -2.69 -5.40 -1.10
C GLY A 58 -3.79 -4.57 -1.76
N GLY A 59 -3.43 -3.78 -2.79
CA GLY A 59 -4.37 -2.87 -3.47
C GLY A 59 -4.83 -1.67 -2.64
N ARG A 60 -4.19 -1.38 -1.49
CA ARG A 60 -4.54 -0.23 -0.63
C ARG A 60 -3.82 1.06 -1.01
N ASP A 61 -2.82 0.99 -1.89
CA ASP A 61 -2.16 2.18 -2.44
C ASP A 61 -3.00 2.79 -3.56
N VAL A 62 -4.08 3.46 -3.16
CA VAL A 62 -5.08 4.07 -4.06
C VAL A 62 -5.30 5.53 -3.69
N ASN A 63 -5.72 6.33 -4.68
CA ASN A 63 -6.18 7.69 -4.43
C ASN A 63 -7.62 7.70 -3.93
N HIS A 64 -7.88 8.52 -2.91
CA HIS A 64 -9.25 8.79 -2.50
C HIS A 64 -9.86 9.86 -3.41
N ILE A 65 -10.98 9.52 -4.05
CA ILE A 65 -11.69 10.43 -4.95
C ILE A 65 -13.08 10.69 -4.38
N THR A 66 -13.50 11.94 -4.38
CA THR A 66 -14.87 12.30 -4.01
C THR A 66 -15.40 13.43 -4.89
N ARG A 67 -16.72 13.56 -4.91
CA ARG A 67 -17.43 14.58 -5.69
C ARG A 67 -17.48 15.90 -4.90
N VAL A 68 -17.19 16.99 -5.58
CA VAL A 68 -17.43 18.39 -5.13
C VAL A 68 -18.62 18.93 -5.95
N THR A 69 -18.73 20.23 -6.19
CA THR A 69 -19.83 20.89 -6.92
C THR A 69 -19.90 20.45 -8.40
N GLY A 70 -20.34 19.22 -8.66
CA GLY A 70 -20.58 18.67 -9.98
C GLY A 70 -19.52 17.69 -10.51
N TYR A 71 -18.27 17.75 -10.04
CA TYR A 71 -17.13 16.99 -10.59
C TYR A 71 -16.38 16.17 -9.52
N PHE A 72 -15.62 15.16 -9.96
CA PHE A 72 -14.75 14.35 -9.11
C PHE A 72 -13.36 14.95 -8.99
N THR A 73 -12.74 14.80 -7.82
CA THR A 73 -11.38 15.28 -7.57
C THR A 73 -10.69 14.42 -6.49
N ILE A 74 -9.37 14.37 -6.56
CA ILE A 74 -8.49 13.62 -5.66
C ILE A 74 -8.39 14.37 -4.31
N VAL A 75 -8.73 13.69 -3.23
CA VAL A 75 -8.83 14.27 -1.88
C VAL A 75 -7.46 14.67 -1.35
N GLU A 76 -6.40 13.93 -1.68
CA GLU A 76 -5.03 14.24 -1.23
C GLU A 76 -4.52 15.61 -1.72
N GLY A 77 -5.10 16.14 -2.80
CA GLY A 77 -4.78 17.49 -3.31
C GLY A 77 -5.59 18.63 -2.68
N TRP A 78 -6.45 18.34 -1.71
CA TRP A 78 -7.32 19.35 -1.10
C TRP A 78 -6.61 20.16 -0.02
N ASN A 79 -6.93 21.45 0.04
CA ASN A 79 -6.47 22.30 1.14
C ASN A 79 -7.25 22.00 2.44
N LYS A 80 -6.79 22.57 3.57
CA LYS A 80 -7.41 22.35 4.89
C LYS A 80 -8.90 22.71 4.94
N GLY A 81 -9.33 23.74 4.22
CA GLY A 81 -10.74 24.16 4.16
C GLY A 81 -11.63 23.10 3.53
N LYS A 82 -11.27 22.61 2.33
CA LYS A 82 -12.02 21.55 1.64
C LYS A 82 -12.04 20.23 2.42
N ILE A 83 -10.95 19.89 3.13
CA ILE A 83 -10.93 18.73 4.03
C ILE A 83 -11.93 18.92 5.18
N GLY A 84 -12.06 20.14 5.71
CA GLY A 84 -13.09 20.51 6.69
C GLY A 84 -14.49 20.30 6.12
N GLU A 85 -14.78 20.84 4.94
CA GLU A 85 -16.06 20.65 4.25
C GLU A 85 -16.41 19.16 4.06
N LEU A 86 -15.42 18.30 3.76
CA LEU A 86 -15.63 16.86 3.62
C LEU A 86 -16.04 16.20 4.95
N ARG A 87 -15.43 16.62 6.05
CA ARG A 87 -15.69 16.08 7.40
C ARG A 87 -17.06 16.50 7.91
N ASP A 88 -17.50 17.70 7.56
CA ASP A 88 -18.77 18.28 7.98
C ASP A 88 -19.97 17.77 7.16
N ARG A 89 -19.73 16.98 6.10
CA ARG A 89 -20.83 16.40 5.30
C ARG A 89 -21.70 15.51 6.17
N TYR A 90 -23.01 15.68 6.05
CA TYR A 90 -23.99 14.83 6.67
C TYR A 90 -23.81 13.37 6.23
N LYS A 91 -23.55 12.47 7.20
CA LYS A 91 -23.43 11.02 6.97
C LYS A 91 -24.77 10.37 7.31
N SER A 92 -25.60 10.13 6.30
CA SER A 92 -26.82 9.36 6.49
C SER A 92 -26.46 7.90 6.79
N GLN A 93 -27.07 7.32 7.82
CA GLN A 93 -27.07 5.87 7.97
C GLN A 93 -27.92 5.29 6.83
N VAL A 94 -27.30 4.51 5.96
CA VAL A 94 -28.05 3.73 4.97
C VAL A 94 -28.68 2.58 5.75
N LYS A 95 -30.02 2.50 5.75
CA LYS A 95 -30.77 1.38 6.35
C LYS A 95 -30.67 0.14 5.49
#